data_AF-A0A381XL37-F1
#
_entry.id   AF-A0A381XL37-F1
#
_cell.length_a   1.000
_cell.length_b   1.000
_cell.length_c   1.000
_cell.angle_alpha   90.00
_cell.angle_beta   90.00
_cell.angle_gamma   90.00
#
_symmetry.space_group_name_H-M   'P 1'
#
loop_
_entity.id
_entity.type
_entity.pdbx_description
1 polymer ?
#
loop_
_entity_poly.entity_id
_entity_poly.type
_entity_poly.pdbx_seq_one_letter_code
_entity_poly.pdbx_strand_id
1 'polypeptide(L)'
;MEEINWIRVFAGLLLVLFIPGYTFIQALFPRKGELDEEFDSLYRITLGMAMSICVVILVGFVLGNPALGNAPDWGNWSDGDKGFFQTFFITSSLLTISILFFIAGWYRGAYPWTAQIHPSLARAPPGIRIESELAVAGKYIPAELIELQGLKHDRDNVKRKLVDVEKRKRSGSSVMKKYYAKKENTLLADLADIDSKMADIDQVLNRPGEGEGLSADVLQEGQSEIADEEE
;
A
#
# COMPACT_ATOMS: atom_id res chain seq x y z
N MET A 1 43.28 -22.73 -11.03
CA MET A 1 42.00 -22.84 -10.30
C MET A 1 41.41 -21.46 -10.30
N GLU A 2 40.35 -21.23 -11.07
CA GLU A 2 39.63 -19.95 -11.04
C GLU A 2 39.11 -19.76 -9.62
N GLU A 3 39.47 -18.65 -8.98
CA GLU A 3 38.93 -18.32 -7.66
C GLU A 3 37.41 -18.16 -7.81
N ILE A 4 36.66 -19.09 -7.21
CA ILE A 4 35.21 -19.01 -7.18
C ILE A 4 34.87 -17.73 -6.42
N ASN A 5 34.36 -16.76 -7.17
CA ASN A 5 33.95 -15.50 -6.58
C ASN A 5 32.59 -15.74 -5.90
N TRP A 6 32.64 -16.16 -4.64
CA TRP A 6 31.47 -16.54 -3.82
C TRP A 6 30.38 -15.46 -3.80
N ILE A 7 30.78 -14.19 -3.88
CA ILE A 7 29.85 -13.04 -3.95
C ILE A 7 29.00 -13.13 -5.23
N ARG A 8 29.59 -13.45 -6.38
CA ARG A 8 28.87 -13.59 -7.65
C ARG A 8 27.88 -14.75 -7.61
N VAL A 9 28.28 -15.87 -7.01
CA VAL A 9 27.41 -17.06 -6.87
C VAL A 9 26.21 -16.72 -6.00
N PHE A 10 26.44 -16.09 -4.84
CA PHE A 10 25.37 -15.71 -3.92
C PHE A 10 24.44 -14.65 -4.52
N ALA A 11 25.00 -13.63 -5.18
CA ALA A 11 24.21 -12.61 -5.87
C ALA A 11 23.38 -13.19 -7.02
N GLY A 12 23.94 -14.10 -7.81
CA GLY A 12 23.22 -14.80 -8.87
C GLY A 12 22.08 -15.67 -8.33
N LEU A 13 22.33 -16.40 -7.24
CA LEU A 13 21.32 -17.22 -6.57
C LEU A 13 20.16 -16.36 -6.07
N LEU A 14 20.46 -15.24 -5.41
CA LEU A 14 19.45 -14.34 -4.85
C LEU A 14 18.65 -13.66 -5.98
N LEU A 15 19.32 -13.21 -7.04
CA LEU A 15 18.68 -12.61 -8.22
C LEU A 15 17.73 -13.58 -8.93
N VAL A 16 18.08 -14.87 -9.01
CA VAL A 16 17.26 -15.86 -9.72
C VAL A 16 16.13 -16.41 -8.84
N LEU A 17 16.41 -16.70 -7.56
CA LEU A 17 15.45 -17.39 -6.70
C LEU A 17 14.57 -16.45 -5.87
N PHE A 18 14.90 -15.18 -5.75
CA PHE A 18 14.21 -14.31 -4.79
C PHE A 18 13.82 -12.93 -5.34
N ILE A 19 14.76 -12.14 -5.86
CA ILE A 19 14.52 -10.71 -6.16
C ILE A 19 13.29 -10.46 -7.05
N PRO A 20 13.21 -11.01 -8.28
CA PRO A 20 12.14 -10.65 -9.21
C PRO A 20 10.77 -11.12 -8.71
N GLY A 21 10.71 -12.30 -8.08
CA GLY A 21 9.47 -12.82 -7.52
C GLY A 21 9.01 -12.05 -6.27
N TYR A 22 9.91 -11.78 -5.33
CA TYR A 22 9.57 -11.05 -4.11
C TYR A 22 9.11 -9.62 -4.41
N THR A 23 9.82 -8.91 -5.30
CA THR A 23 9.43 -7.55 -5.72
C THR A 23 8.09 -7.54 -6.47
N PHE A 24 7.79 -8.58 -7.25
CA PHE A 24 6.48 -8.74 -7.90
C PHE A 24 5.35 -8.95 -6.89
N ILE A 25 5.55 -9.80 -5.87
CA ILE A 25 4.54 -10.03 -4.83
C ILE A 25 4.31 -8.79 -3.96
N GLN A 26 5.37 -8.08 -3.62
CA GLN A 26 5.26 -6.76 -2.96
C GLN A 26 4.46 -5.78 -3.83
N ALA A 27 4.60 -5.83 -5.16
CA ALA A 27 3.82 -4.99 -6.06
C ALA A 27 2.34 -5.39 -6.17
N LEU A 28 2.02 -6.69 -6.09
CA LEU A 28 0.64 -7.18 -6.15
C LEU A 28 -0.11 -6.93 -4.84
N PHE A 29 0.53 -7.24 -3.71
CA PHE A 29 -0.07 -7.19 -2.37
C PHE A 29 0.66 -6.19 -1.48
N PRO A 30 0.49 -4.87 -1.65
CA PRO A 30 1.26 -3.88 -0.92
C PRO A 30 0.91 -3.78 0.57
N ARG A 31 -0.25 -4.31 1.02
CA ARG A 31 -0.71 -4.14 2.41
C ARG A 31 -0.33 -5.33 3.27
N LYS A 32 0.11 -5.04 4.50
CA LYS A 32 0.34 -6.07 5.52
C LYS A 32 -1.01 -6.73 5.87
N GLY A 33 -1.05 -8.06 5.84
CA GLY A 33 -2.26 -8.84 6.15
C GLY A 33 -3.22 -9.08 4.97
N GLU A 34 -2.84 -8.76 3.73
CA GLU A 34 -3.67 -9.09 2.54
C GLU A 34 -3.64 -10.57 2.17
N LEU A 35 -2.54 -11.28 2.47
CA LEU A 35 -2.39 -12.70 2.16
C LEU A 35 -2.90 -13.56 3.32
N ASP A 36 -2.43 -13.25 4.52
CA ASP A 36 -2.85 -13.89 5.76
C ASP A 36 -2.54 -12.96 6.94
N GLU A 37 -3.41 -12.90 7.95
CA GLU A 37 -3.27 -11.96 9.07
C GLU A 37 -2.11 -12.36 10.00
N GLU A 38 -1.88 -13.67 10.19
CA GLU A 38 -0.87 -14.19 11.11
C GLU A 38 0.48 -14.47 10.44
N PHE A 39 0.49 -14.87 9.16
CA PHE A 39 1.69 -15.35 8.47
C PHE A 39 2.05 -14.57 7.19
N ASP A 40 1.59 -13.33 7.05
CA ASP A 40 1.82 -12.50 5.85
C ASP A 40 3.28 -12.50 5.36
N SER A 41 4.24 -12.38 6.28
CA SER A 41 5.67 -12.35 5.93
C SER A 41 6.18 -13.68 5.37
N LEU A 42 5.75 -14.80 5.94
CA LEU A 42 6.13 -16.13 5.46
C LEU A 42 5.52 -16.43 4.09
N TYR A 43 4.26 -16.05 3.90
CA TYR A 43 3.60 -16.18 2.59
C TYR A 43 4.26 -15.32 1.53
N ARG A 44 4.60 -14.06 1.83
CA ARG A 44 5.34 -13.20 0.90
C ARG A 44 6.67 -13.79 0.47
N ILE A 45 7.41 -14.40 1.40
CA ILE A 45 8.71 -15.01 1.11
C ILE A 45 8.53 -16.28 0.26
N THR A 46 7.64 -17.19 0.67
CA THR A 46 7.43 -18.47 -0.03
C THR A 46 6.82 -18.29 -1.40
N LEU A 47 5.77 -17.45 -1.50
CA LEU A 47 5.12 -17.11 -2.76
C LEU A 47 6.05 -16.27 -3.64
N GLY A 48 6.86 -15.38 -3.05
CA GLY A 48 7.93 -14.66 -3.73
C GLY A 48 8.95 -15.60 -4.38
N MET A 49 9.44 -16.62 -3.67
CA MET A 49 10.35 -17.61 -4.26
C MET A 49 9.71 -18.38 -5.42
N ALA A 50 8.48 -18.86 -5.23
CA ALA A 50 7.76 -19.58 -6.28
C ALA A 50 7.57 -18.71 -7.53
N MET A 51 7.18 -17.44 -7.33
CA MET A 51 6.98 -16.50 -8.41
C MET A 51 8.29 -16.10 -9.09
N SER A 52 9.41 -16.09 -8.37
CA SER A 52 10.73 -15.82 -8.94
C SER A 52 11.07 -16.82 -10.03
N ILE A 53 10.80 -18.11 -9.78
CA ILE A 53 11.01 -19.18 -10.76
C ILE A 53 10.12 -18.95 -11.98
N CYS A 54 8.84 -18.61 -11.79
CA CYS A 54 7.93 -18.29 -12.89
C CYS A 54 8.45 -17.13 -13.76
N VAL A 55 8.87 -16.03 -13.13
CA VAL A 55 9.37 -14.84 -13.85
C VAL A 55 10.65 -15.18 -14.62
N VAL A 56 11.60 -15.90 -14.00
CA VAL A 56 12.86 -16.30 -14.66
C VAL A 56 12.59 -17.18 -15.87
N ILE A 57 11.67 -18.15 -15.75
CA ILE A 57 11.29 -19.02 -16.87
C ILE A 57 10.68 -18.18 -18.01
N LEU A 58 9.74 -17.27 -17.70
CA LEU A 58 9.13 -16.40 -18.71
C LEU A 58 10.15 -15.51 -19.41
N VAL A 59 11.06 -14.88 -18.66
CA VAL A 59 12.16 -14.08 -19.23
C VAL A 59 13.05 -14.93 -20.11
N GLY A 60 13.40 -16.14 -19.67
CA GLY A 60 14.18 -17.10 -20.43
C GLY A 60 13.50 -17.50 -21.74
N PHE A 61 12.19 -17.76 -21.73
CA PHE A 61 11.41 -18.06 -22.94
C PHE A 61 11.36 -16.88 -23.91
N VAL A 62 11.16 -15.66 -23.39
CA VAL A 62 11.14 -14.44 -24.22
C VAL A 62 12.50 -14.25 -24.89
N LEU A 63 13.60 -14.26 -24.13
CA LEU A 63 14.95 -14.06 -24.67
C LEU A 63 15.44 -15.23 -25.53
N GLY A 64 14.95 -16.44 -25.26
CA GLY A 64 15.26 -17.64 -26.05
C GLY A 64 14.47 -17.76 -27.34
N ASN A 65 13.54 -16.85 -27.61
CA ASN A 65 12.70 -16.92 -28.81
C ASN A 65 13.53 -16.61 -30.08
N PRO A 66 13.64 -17.56 -31.04
CA PRO A 66 14.37 -17.34 -32.29
C PRO A 66 13.85 -16.17 -33.13
N ALA A 67 12.58 -15.78 -32.96
CA ALA A 67 11.98 -14.65 -33.66
C ALA A 67 12.64 -13.30 -33.33
N LEU A 68 13.35 -13.19 -32.20
CA LEU A 68 14.11 -12.00 -31.85
C LEU A 68 15.39 -11.83 -32.69
N GLY A 69 15.84 -12.89 -33.38
CA GLY A 69 17.07 -12.88 -34.16
C GLY A 69 18.32 -12.92 -33.30
N ASN A 70 19.42 -12.39 -33.87
CA ASN A 70 20.72 -12.37 -33.21
C ASN A 70 20.84 -11.17 -32.27
N ALA A 71 21.58 -11.37 -31.18
CA ALA A 71 21.87 -10.30 -30.25
C ALA A 71 22.79 -9.25 -30.89
N PRO A 72 22.72 -7.98 -30.46
CA PRO A 72 23.71 -6.98 -30.85
C PRO A 72 25.12 -7.42 -30.45
N ASP A 73 26.09 -7.28 -31.35
CA ASP A 73 27.50 -7.49 -31.03
C ASP A 73 28.02 -6.29 -30.23
N TRP A 74 28.18 -6.50 -28.92
CA TRP A 74 28.74 -5.50 -28.01
C TRP A 74 30.11 -5.96 -27.50
N GLY A 75 30.96 -6.45 -28.42
CA GLY A 75 32.36 -6.77 -28.14
C GLY A 75 32.48 -7.76 -26.98
N ASN A 76 33.15 -7.35 -25.90
CA ASN A 76 33.42 -8.22 -24.74
C ASN A 76 32.16 -8.70 -23.98
N TRP A 77 30.98 -8.13 -24.26
CA TRP A 77 29.77 -8.32 -23.42
C TRP A 77 28.70 -9.18 -24.08
N SER A 78 28.66 -9.22 -25.42
CA SER A 78 27.65 -9.94 -26.18
C SER A 78 28.27 -10.46 -27.48
N ASP A 79 28.01 -11.73 -27.75
CA ASP A 79 28.44 -12.39 -28.99
C ASP A 79 27.33 -12.23 -30.04
N GLY A 80 27.61 -11.48 -31.11
CA GLY A 80 26.62 -11.14 -32.15
C GLY A 80 26.18 -12.32 -33.03
N ASP A 81 26.91 -13.43 -32.99
CA ASP A 81 26.56 -14.65 -33.72
C ASP A 81 25.59 -15.55 -32.94
N LYS A 82 25.32 -15.20 -31.67
CA LYS A 82 24.40 -15.92 -30.77
C LYS A 82 23.09 -15.15 -30.58
N GLY A 83 22.04 -15.88 -30.24
CA GLY A 83 20.75 -15.28 -29.84
C GLY A 83 20.84 -14.52 -28.51
N PHE A 84 19.72 -13.95 -28.07
CA PHE A 84 19.62 -13.15 -26.83
C PHE A 84 19.74 -13.96 -25.53
N PHE A 85 19.76 -15.29 -25.59
CA PHE A 85 19.93 -16.16 -24.43
C PHE A 85 21.40 -16.21 -23.96
N GLN A 86 21.92 -15.06 -23.52
CA GLN A 86 23.27 -14.90 -22.98
C GLN A 86 23.20 -14.33 -21.56
N THR A 87 24.22 -14.62 -20.75
CA THR A 87 24.28 -14.20 -19.33
C THR A 87 24.04 -12.71 -19.15
N PHE A 88 24.61 -11.88 -20.02
CA PHE A 88 24.47 -10.43 -19.95
C PHE A 88 23.01 -9.97 -20.13
N PHE A 89 22.31 -10.45 -21.16
CA PHE A 89 20.91 -10.08 -21.39
C PHE A 89 19.97 -10.66 -20.36
N ILE A 90 20.20 -11.89 -19.90
CA ILE A 90 19.38 -12.51 -18.84
C ILE A 90 19.50 -11.70 -17.54
N THR A 91 20.73 -11.40 -17.10
CA THR A 91 20.95 -10.62 -15.87
C THR A 91 20.41 -9.20 -15.98
N SER A 92 20.64 -8.53 -17.11
CA SER A 92 20.11 -7.18 -17.36
C SER A 92 18.57 -7.16 -17.40
N SER A 93 17.95 -8.15 -18.06
CA SER A 93 16.48 -8.26 -18.11
C SER A 93 15.88 -8.53 -16.74
N LEU A 94 16.46 -9.44 -15.95
CA LEU A 94 16.02 -9.73 -14.58
C LEU A 94 16.19 -8.54 -13.64
N LEU A 95 17.27 -7.77 -13.77
CA LEU A 95 17.43 -6.53 -12.99
C LEU A 95 16.40 -5.48 -13.42
N THR A 96 16.21 -5.30 -14.72
CA THR A 96 15.25 -4.32 -15.25
C THR A 96 13.83 -4.64 -14.80
N ILE A 97 13.40 -5.91 -14.89
CA ILE A 97 12.06 -6.31 -14.46
C ILE A 97 11.88 -6.18 -12.95
N SER A 98 12.92 -6.50 -12.16
CA SER A 98 12.91 -6.31 -10.71
C SER A 98 12.78 -4.84 -10.33
N ILE A 99 13.48 -3.94 -11.03
CA ILE A 99 13.36 -2.49 -10.84
C ILE A 99 11.95 -2.02 -11.22
N LEU A 100 11.38 -2.49 -12.32
CA LEU A 100 10.01 -2.16 -12.71
C LEU A 100 8.99 -2.61 -11.66
N PHE A 101 9.12 -3.82 -11.12
CA PHE A 101 8.27 -4.30 -10.04
C PHE A 101 8.48 -3.53 -8.75
N PHE A 102 9.72 -3.17 -8.42
CA PHE A 102 10.01 -2.31 -7.29
C PHE A 102 9.34 -0.94 -7.42
N ILE A 103 9.44 -0.29 -8.58
CA ILE A 103 8.79 0.99 -8.86
C ILE A 103 7.26 0.84 -8.79
N ALA A 104 6.70 -0.25 -9.33
CA ALA A 104 5.27 -0.53 -9.25
C ALA A 104 4.79 -0.75 -7.81
N GLY A 105 5.55 -1.50 -7.02
CA GLY A 105 5.26 -1.72 -5.60
C GLY A 105 5.43 -0.45 -4.77
N TRP A 106 6.44 0.36 -5.07
CA TRP A 106 6.61 1.67 -4.46
C TRP A 106 5.44 2.59 -4.79
N TYR A 107 5.03 2.69 -6.07
CA TYR A 107 3.85 3.45 -6.49
C TYR A 107 2.60 3.05 -5.71
N ARG A 108 2.47 1.76 -5.39
CA ARG A 108 1.37 1.18 -4.61
C ARG A 108 1.59 1.17 -3.09
N GLY A 109 2.65 1.78 -2.58
CA GLY A 109 2.90 1.92 -1.14
C GLY A 109 3.38 0.65 -0.42
N ALA A 110 3.96 -0.32 -1.12
CA ALA A 110 4.45 -1.57 -0.54
C ALA A 110 5.69 -1.41 0.36
N TYR A 111 6.39 -0.28 0.24
CA TYR A 111 7.69 -0.04 0.89
C TYR A 111 7.61 1.16 1.85
N PRO A 112 7.06 0.99 3.07
CA PRO A 112 6.87 2.10 4.02
C PRO A 112 8.20 2.73 4.47
N TRP A 113 9.31 1.97 4.43
CA TRP A 113 10.65 2.46 4.77
C TRP A 113 11.14 3.58 3.84
N THR A 114 10.61 3.73 2.62
CA THR A 114 11.02 4.82 1.71
C THR A 114 10.66 6.20 2.25
N ALA A 115 9.66 6.28 3.14
CA ALA A 115 9.28 7.53 3.80
C ALA A 115 10.37 8.06 4.76
N GLN A 116 11.20 7.16 5.32
CA GLN A 116 12.30 7.55 6.21
C GLN A 116 13.46 8.22 5.47
N ILE A 117 13.58 7.99 4.15
CA ILE A 117 14.65 8.56 3.33
C ILE A 117 14.30 9.97 2.88
N HIS A 118 13.06 10.18 2.44
CA HIS A 118 12.59 11.49 2.02
C HIS A 118 11.05 11.57 2.06
N PRO A 119 10.45 12.66 2.58
CA PRO A 119 9.00 12.79 2.71
C PRO A 119 8.24 12.72 1.38
N SER A 120 8.83 13.15 0.25
CA SER A 120 8.22 13.02 -1.08
C SER A 120 8.16 11.59 -1.62
N LEU A 121 8.90 10.65 -1.00
CA LEU A 121 8.88 9.23 -1.38
C LEU A 121 7.85 8.41 -0.60
N ALA A 122 7.12 9.05 0.33
CA ALA A 122 6.03 8.42 1.06
C ALA A 122 4.85 8.14 0.12
N ARG A 123 4.42 6.89 0.05
CA ARG A 123 3.22 6.48 -0.69
C ARG A 123 2.40 5.53 0.17
N ALA A 124 1.14 5.87 0.34
CA ALA A 124 0.18 5.06 1.06
C ALA A 124 -0.37 3.95 0.15
N PRO A 125 -0.50 2.70 0.63
CA PRO A 125 -1.19 1.68 -0.13
C PRO A 125 -2.68 2.00 -0.31
N PRO A 126 -3.29 1.63 -1.46
CA PRO A 126 -4.69 1.92 -1.74
C PRO A 126 -5.60 1.23 -0.72
N GLY A 127 -6.36 2.02 0.05
CA GLY A 127 -7.09 1.55 1.24
C GLY A 127 -7.56 2.70 2.13
N ILE A 128 -8.16 2.38 3.29
CA ILE A 128 -8.71 3.38 4.22
C ILE A 128 -7.61 4.37 4.59
N ARG A 129 -7.83 5.64 4.21
CA ARG A 129 -6.81 6.68 4.04
C ARG A 129 -6.05 7.08 5.32
N ILE A 130 -6.48 6.63 6.49
CA ILE A 130 -6.03 7.18 7.78
C ILE A 130 -4.96 6.27 8.43
N GLU A 131 -5.07 4.95 8.31
CA GLU A 131 -4.06 4.00 8.80
C GLU A 131 -2.71 4.17 8.07
N SER A 132 -2.76 4.57 6.81
CA SER A 132 -1.59 4.67 5.94
C SER A 132 -0.86 6.02 6.03
N GLU A 133 -1.55 7.12 6.34
CA GLU A 133 -0.91 8.41 6.65
C GLU A 133 -0.27 8.41 8.04
N LEU A 134 -0.90 7.76 9.04
CA LEU A 134 -0.34 7.65 10.40
C LEU A 134 0.84 6.67 10.50
N ALA A 135 0.80 5.55 9.76
CA ALA A 135 1.92 4.58 9.74
C ALA A 135 3.19 5.17 9.09
N VAL A 136 3.03 6.12 8.16
CA VAL A 136 4.13 6.87 7.53
C VAL A 136 4.74 7.91 8.47
N ALA A 137 3.93 8.51 9.35
CA ALA A 137 4.37 9.56 10.27
C ALA A 137 5.02 9.04 11.58
N GLY A 138 5.11 7.71 11.78
CA GLY A 138 5.73 7.13 12.98
C GLY A 138 5.04 7.47 14.30
N LYS A 139 3.82 8.02 14.26
CA LYS A 139 3.05 8.39 15.46
C LYS A 139 2.12 7.25 15.86
N TYR A 140 2.08 6.99 17.17
CA TYR A 140 1.15 6.05 17.81
C TYR A 140 -0.26 6.27 17.27
N ILE A 141 -0.95 5.18 16.92
CA ILE A 141 -2.36 5.23 16.55
C ILE A 141 -3.14 5.48 17.84
N PRO A 142 -3.73 6.67 18.08
CA PRO A 142 -4.63 6.83 19.21
C PRO A 142 -5.84 5.92 18.95
N ALA A 143 -6.20 5.10 19.94
CA ALA A 143 -7.33 4.17 19.86
C ALA A 143 -8.63 4.86 19.43
N GLU A 144 -8.76 6.14 19.78
CA GLU A 144 -9.84 7.05 19.42
C GLU A 144 -10.05 7.22 17.91
N LEU A 145 -8.98 7.23 17.09
CA LEU A 145 -9.10 7.34 15.63
C LEU A 145 -9.63 6.06 14.99
N ILE A 146 -9.25 4.89 15.51
CA ILE A 146 -9.76 3.58 15.07
C ILE A 146 -11.26 3.50 15.39
N GLU A 147 -11.64 3.94 16.60
CA GLU A 147 -13.04 3.97 17.03
C GLU A 147 -13.89 4.92 16.16
N LEU A 148 -13.39 6.12 15.88
CA LEU A 148 -14.05 7.10 15.00
C LEU A 148 -14.26 6.56 13.58
N GLN A 149 -13.32 5.76 13.07
CA GLN A 149 -13.43 5.11 11.77
C GLN A 149 -14.47 3.99 11.76
N GLY A 150 -14.51 3.16 12.81
CA GLY A 150 -15.57 2.16 13.02
C GLY A 150 -16.95 2.82 13.05
N LEU A 151 -17.09 3.91 13.81
CA LEU A 151 -18.32 4.70 13.90
C LEU A 151 -18.74 5.30 12.55
N LYS A 152 -17.80 5.81 11.74
CA LYS A 152 -18.10 6.29 10.37
C LYS A 152 -18.64 5.18 9.46
N HIS A 153 -18.07 3.97 9.55
CA HIS A 153 -18.56 2.84 8.77
C HIS A 153 -19.98 2.42 9.18
N ASP A 154 -20.24 2.37 10.48
CA ASP A 154 -21.56 2.06 11.03
C ASP A 154 -22.59 3.12 10.62
N ARG A 155 -22.21 4.40 10.63
CA ARG A 155 -23.04 5.51 10.14
C ARG A 155 -23.49 5.29 8.69
N ASP A 156 -22.57 4.94 7.80
CA ASP A 156 -22.87 4.71 6.38
C ASP A 156 -23.74 3.47 6.17
N ASN A 157 -23.57 2.44 7.00
CA ASN A 157 -24.44 1.26 7.02
C ASN A 157 -25.88 1.63 7.45
N VAL A 158 -26.03 2.42 8.52
CA VAL A 158 -27.34 2.90 9.00
C VAL A 158 -28.01 3.78 7.94
N LYS A 159 -27.27 4.70 7.30
CA LYS A 159 -27.80 5.53 6.20
C LYS A 159 -28.30 4.70 5.02
N ARG A 160 -27.55 3.66 4.61
CA ARG A 160 -28.01 2.74 3.56
C ARG A 160 -29.32 2.05 3.93
N LYS A 161 -29.42 1.53 5.17
CA LYS A 161 -30.65 0.92 5.69
C LYS A 161 -31.83 1.90 5.72
N LEU A 162 -31.56 3.17 6.00
CA LEU A 162 -32.57 4.23 6.08
C LEU A 162 -33.18 4.52 4.70
N VAL A 163 -32.34 4.60 3.65
CA VAL A 163 -32.78 4.73 2.25
C VAL A 163 -33.66 3.55 1.83
N ASP A 164 -33.28 2.32 2.20
CA ASP A 164 -34.07 1.13 1.90
C ASP A 164 -35.43 1.14 2.60
N VAL A 165 -35.47 1.54 3.87
CA VAL A 165 -36.71 1.67 4.66
C VAL A 165 -37.61 2.75 4.06
N GLU A 166 -37.06 3.89 3.67
CA GLU A 166 -37.81 4.98 3.04
C GLU A 166 -38.44 4.54 1.71
N LYS A 167 -37.68 3.83 0.87
CA LYS A 167 -38.18 3.29 -0.40
C LYS A 167 -39.34 2.32 -0.17
N ARG A 168 -39.25 1.45 0.83
CA ARG A 168 -40.31 0.49 1.17
C ARG A 168 -41.53 1.14 1.85
N LYS A 169 -41.33 2.24 2.59
CA LYS A 169 -42.42 3.06 3.15
C LYS A 169 -43.21 3.75 2.02
N ARG A 170 -42.55 4.22 0.96
CA ARG A 170 -43.22 4.86 -0.19
C ARG A 170 -44.09 3.88 -0.98
N SER A 171 -43.64 2.65 -1.20
CA SER A 171 -44.35 1.63 -2.00
C SER A 171 -45.29 0.70 -1.23
N GLY A 172 -45.30 0.76 0.11
CA GLY A 172 -46.04 -0.17 0.96
C GLY A 172 -47.53 0.17 1.19
N SER A 173 -48.30 -0.85 1.58
CA SER A 173 -49.68 -0.72 2.11
C SER A 173 -49.72 0.08 3.43
N SER A 174 -50.90 0.57 3.86
CA SER A 174 -51.05 1.43 5.05
C SER A 174 -50.50 0.81 6.34
N VAL A 175 -50.62 -0.51 6.52
CA VAL A 175 -50.06 -1.25 7.65
C VAL A 175 -48.53 -1.32 7.57
N MET A 176 -48.00 -1.56 6.37
CA MET A 176 -46.57 -1.61 6.09
C MET A 176 -45.90 -0.25 6.29
N LYS A 177 -46.61 0.84 5.97
CA LYS A 177 -46.17 2.22 6.26
C LYS A 177 -45.97 2.47 7.75
N LYS A 178 -46.89 1.99 8.61
CA LYS A 178 -46.75 2.11 10.07
C LYS A 178 -45.53 1.33 10.59
N TYR A 179 -45.31 0.12 10.08
CA TYR A 179 -44.14 -0.70 10.45
C TYR A 179 -42.82 -0.01 10.06
N TYR A 180 -42.67 0.43 8.81
CA TYR A 180 -41.46 1.09 8.36
C TYR A 180 -41.25 2.48 8.98
N ALA A 181 -42.33 3.21 9.33
CA ALA A 181 -42.21 4.45 10.09
C ALA A 181 -41.61 4.21 11.49
N LYS A 182 -42.01 3.13 12.17
CA LYS A 182 -41.39 2.76 13.46
C LYS A 182 -39.92 2.38 13.29
N LYS A 183 -39.60 1.62 12.24
CA LYS A 183 -38.22 1.20 11.91
C LYS A 183 -37.31 2.35 11.47
N GLU A 184 -37.86 3.35 10.79
CA GLU A 184 -37.17 4.59 10.42
C GLU A 184 -36.80 5.38 11.68
N ASN A 185 -37.74 5.54 12.62
CA ASN A 185 -37.47 6.22 13.89
C ASN A 185 -36.37 5.54 14.72
N THR A 186 -36.32 4.20 14.74
CA THR A 186 -35.22 3.49 15.42
C THR A 186 -33.88 3.71 14.74
N LEU A 187 -33.83 3.66 13.41
CA LEU A 187 -32.59 3.92 12.66
C LEU A 187 -32.12 5.37 12.78
N LEU A 188 -33.05 6.33 12.91
CA LEU A 188 -32.71 7.73 13.19
C LEU A 188 -32.14 7.92 14.60
N ALA A 189 -32.65 7.18 15.59
CA ALA A 189 -32.09 7.18 16.94
C ALA A 189 -30.67 6.59 16.93
N ASP A 190 -30.48 5.43 16.29
CA ASP A 190 -29.15 4.82 16.14
C ASP A 190 -28.15 5.77 15.43
N LEU A 191 -28.62 6.50 14.40
CA LEU A 191 -27.79 7.47 13.68
C LEU A 191 -27.39 8.65 14.59
N ALA A 192 -28.31 9.15 15.41
CA ALA A 192 -28.04 10.22 16.37
C ALA A 192 -27.04 9.78 17.45
N ASP A 193 -27.13 8.54 17.92
CA ASP A 193 -26.19 7.95 18.88
C ASP A 193 -24.78 7.76 18.28
N ILE A 194 -24.69 7.43 16.99
CA ILE A 194 -23.39 7.35 16.29
C ILE A 194 -22.82 8.76 16.09
N ASP A 195 -23.63 9.73 15.64
CA ASP A 195 -23.20 11.11 15.43
C ASP A 195 -22.76 11.77 16.75
N SER A 196 -23.39 11.46 17.89
CA SER A 196 -22.95 11.96 19.22
C SER A 196 -21.61 11.37 19.65
N LYS A 197 -21.43 10.05 19.54
CA LYS A 197 -20.13 9.41 19.83
C LYS A 197 -19.00 9.93 18.96
N MET A 198 -19.26 10.17 17.68
CA MET A 198 -18.27 10.79 16.79
C MET A 198 -17.91 12.21 17.24
N ALA A 199 -18.89 13.00 17.70
CA ALA A 199 -18.65 14.35 18.21
C ALA A 199 -17.85 14.34 19.52
N ASP A 200 -18.12 13.40 20.42
CA ASP A 200 -17.36 13.23 21.66
C ASP A 200 -15.90 12.90 21.37
N ILE A 201 -15.64 11.96 20.45
CA ILE A 201 -14.28 11.61 20.04
C ILE A 201 -13.60 12.78 19.33
N ASP A 202 -14.30 13.49 18.44
CA ASP A 202 -13.75 14.67 17.77
C ASP A 202 -13.42 15.79 18.77
N GLN A 203 -14.21 15.95 19.84
CA GLN A 203 -13.93 16.88 20.92
C GLN A 203 -12.70 16.47 21.75
N VAL A 204 -12.51 15.18 22.01
CA VAL A 204 -11.30 14.67 22.68
C VAL A 204 -10.07 14.94 21.82
N LEU A 205 -10.16 14.71 20.50
CA LEU A 205 -9.10 14.98 19.54
C LEU A 205 -8.81 16.48 19.36
N ASN A 206 -9.82 17.35 19.43
CA ASN A 206 -9.71 18.80 19.24
C ASN A 206 -9.68 19.62 20.55
N ARG A 207 -9.51 18.99 21.72
CA ARG A 207 -9.56 19.71 23.01
C ARG A 207 -8.40 20.73 23.10
N PRO A 208 -8.68 22.03 23.30
CA PRO A 208 -7.63 23.03 23.50
C PRO A 208 -7.02 22.86 24.91
N GLY A 209 -5.86 22.20 24.99
CA GLY A 209 -4.88 22.32 26.08
C GLY A 209 -4.82 21.18 27.11
N GLU A 210 -3.88 20.24 26.90
CA GLU A 210 -2.81 19.81 27.84
C GLU A 210 -2.03 18.65 27.18
N GLY A 211 -0.97 18.98 26.43
CA GLY A 211 -0.06 18.02 25.78
C GLY A 211 0.23 18.36 24.32
N GLU A 212 1.28 19.16 24.10
CA GLU A 212 1.99 19.39 22.82
C GLU A 212 1.13 19.35 21.54
N GLY A 213 0.38 20.44 21.33
CA GLY A 213 -0.32 20.68 20.08
C GLY A 213 0.65 21.07 18.97
N LEU A 214 0.89 20.15 18.03
CA LEU A 214 1.72 20.33 16.82
C LEU A 214 1.26 21.48 15.90
N SER A 215 0.08 22.05 16.12
CA SER A 215 -0.45 23.16 15.32
C SER A 215 0.15 24.52 15.71
N ALA A 216 0.77 24.64 16.89
CA ALA A 216 1.45 25.85 17.32
C ALA A 216 2.87 25.97 16.71
N ASP A 217 3.58 24.84 16.60
CA ASP A 217 4.97 24.84 16.13
C ASP A 217 5.08 25.15 14.63
N VAL A 218 4.09 24.73 13.82
CA VAL A 218 4.06 25.04 12.38
C VAL A 218 3.85 26.55 12.10
N LEU A 219 3.25 27.29 13.05
CA LEU A 219 3.12 28.74 12.93
C LEU A 219 4.33 29.49 13.48
N GLN A 220 5.13 28.86 14.36
CA GLN A 220 6.27 29.51 14.99
C GLN A 220 7.54 29.41 14.12
N GLU A 221 7.77 28.28 13.42
CA GLU A 221 8.89 28.16 12.47
C GLU A 221 8.77 29.13 11.28
N GLY A 222 7.54 29.40 10.81
CA GLY A 222 7.30 30.35 9.73
C GLY A 222 7.41 31.83 10.11
N GLN A 223 7.43 32.16 11.41
CA GLN A 223 7.63 33.53 11.90
C GLN A 223 9.07 33.81 12.32
N SER A 224 9.83 32.79 12.73
CA SER A 224 11.26 32.92 13.05
C SER A 224 12.14 33.12 11.81
N GLU A 225 11.80 32.52 10.66
CA GLU A 225 12.58 32.70 9.43
C GLU A 225 12.42 34.11 8.81
N ILE A 226 11.36 34.85 9.15
CA ILE A 226 11.11 36.19 8.59
C ILE A 226 11.81 37.30 9.41
N ALA A 227 12.14 37.03 10.68
CA ALA A 227 12.77 38.03 11.56
C ALA A 227 14.31 38.11 11.41
N ASP A 228 14.96 37.03 10.93
CA ASP A 228 16.41 36.98 10.80
C ASP A 228 16.94 37.50 9.43
N GLU A 229 16.06 37.93 8.52
CA GLU A 229 16.44 38.55 7.23
C GLU A 229 16.38 40.10 7.24
N GLU A 230 15.99 40.76 8.34
CA GLU A 230 15.85 42.23 8.42
C GLU A 230 16.80 42.97 9.40
N GLU A 231 17.88 42.36 9.93
CA GLU A 231 18.97 43.08 10.63
C GLU A 231 20.33 43.05 9.89
#